data_AF-G8JM12-F1
#
_entry.id   AF-G8JM12-F1
#
_cell.length_a   1.000
_cell.length_b   1.000
_cell.length_c   1.000
_cell.angle_alpha   90.00
_cell.angle_beta   90.00
_cell.angle_gamma   90.00
#
_symmetry.space_group_name_H-M   'P 1'
#
loop_
_entity.id
_entity.type
_entity.pdbx_description
1 polymer ?
#
loop_
_entity_poly.entity_id
_entity_poly.type
_entity_poly.pdbx_seq_one_letter_code
_entity_poly.pdbx_strand_id
1 'polypeptide(L)'
;MNVDDTTDEKLAYLQNLFPSANAEVLLDLLVSCNGSVRDATLLLDLSEEGTQLEEQRSPPRKVAKVKGQQSLSSFLPLQSLYNRQSRPSGKPIILYGKKDIELELKYCTYHTDVLPEELANRLLKFTMNEQNSKPNEFYLFGNKCVSNCRSAIYSNLSAEEDDYYYNGMRVQTVNRFNDDMVITRSIIEKLVNEQLQKRLTLPFQTKPGDWKSPVVISNIYAKDSDLQWHSDRMTYIGPHSVIATLSLGFSRGVRFRRVYPSNSQIYTVMPEHNSVLIMHAGCQEEFKHCVPPLPKNHQISKSAINPISQTTRVSLTFRDYKVNTYEPVHCDKCGYPMDLRRIYKTPEKRGHYIWLCTKSYTAGNGLNNKQECGGLKFARFNHPLPTTTTESEGSFWVADDDFEALKFCTK
;
A
#
# COMPACT_ATOMS: atom_id res chain seq x y z
N MET A 1 22.57 -24.56 -5.76
CA MET A 1 21.56 -25.09 -4.81
C MET A 1 20.39 -25.65 -5.59
N ASN A 2 19.87 -26.78 -5.13
CA ASN A 2 18.72 -27.43 -5.76
C ASN A 2 17.42 -26.77 -5.31
N VAL A 3 16.36 -26.91 -6.13
CA VAL A 3 15.04 -26.34 -5.81
C VAL A 3 14.46 -26.93 -4.51
N ASP A 4 14.83 -28.19 -4.23
CA ASP A 4 14.31 -29.00 -3.12
C ASP A 4 15.01 -28.79 -1.77
N ASP A 5 16.07 -27.96 -1.70
CA ASP A 5 16.77 -27.70 -0.43
C ASP A 5 15.84 -26.97 0.55
N THR A 6 15.86 -27.37 1.83
CA THR A 6 15.03 -26.79 2.89
C THR A 6 15.42 -25.34 3.18
N THR A 7 14.49 -24.54 3.70
CA THR A 7 14.74 -23.12 4.04
C THR A 7 15.95 -22.95 4.95
N ASP A 8 16.17 -23.87 5.89
CA ASP A 8 17.29 -23.83 6.83
C ASP A 8 18.63 -24.11 6.13
N GLU A 9 18.67 -25.01 5.15
CA GLU A 9 19.85 -25.25 4.30
C GLU A 9 20.14 -24.04 3.41
N LYS A 10 19.10 -23.39 2.88
CA LYS A 10 19.21 -22.15 2.09
C LYS A 10 19.75 -20.98 2.92
N LEU A 11 19.33 -20.88 4.18
CA LEU A 11 19.82 -19.87 5.13
C LEU A 11 21.26 -20.13 5.57
N ALA A 12 21.59 -21.38 5.93
CA ALA A 12 22.96 -21.74 6.31
C ALA A 12 23.95 -21.45 5.19
N TYR A 13 23.55 -21.67 3.93
CA TYR A 13 24.34 -21.32 2.76
C TYR A 13 24.52 -19.80 2.62
N LEU A 14 23.45 -19.01 2.73
CA LEU A 14 23.54 -17.55 2.66
C LEU A 14 24.35 -16.95 3.83
N GLN A 15 24.29 -17.56 5.01
CA GLN A 15 25.00 -17.09 6.20
C GLN A 15 26.50 -17.41 6.15
N ASN A 16 26.89 -18.49 5.45
CA ASN A 16 28.29 -18.75 5.11
C ASN A 16 28.81 -17.77 4.04
N LEU A 17 27.98 -17.37 3.08
CA LEU A 17 28.34 -16.38 2.05
C LEU A 17 28.45 -14.96 2.61
N PHE A 18 27.57 -14.60 3.55
CA PHE A 18 27.53 -13.28 4.18
C PHE A 18 27.55 -13.39 5.72
N PRO A 19 28.71 -13.71 6.33
CA PRO A 19 28.81 -13.95 7.78
C PRO A 19 28.46 -12.73 8.65
N SER A 20 28.53 -11.52 8.07
CA SER A 20 28.16 -10.26 8.71
C SER A 20 26.67 -9.95 8.67
N ALA A 21 25.90 -10.67 7.83
CA ALA A 21 24.46 -10.48 7.69
C ALA A 21 23.68 -11.22 8.79
N ASN A 22 22.66 -10.56 9.34
CA ASN A 22 21.79 -11.15 10.35
C ASN A 22 20.92 -12.27 9.72
N ALA A 23 20.81 -13.40 10.40
CA ALA A 23 20.00 -14.55 9.98
C ALA A 23 18.54 -14.18 9.67
N GLU A 24 17.96 -13.26 10.43
CA GLU A 24 16.59 -12.76 10.21
C GLU A 24 16.48 -11.96 8.91
N VAL A 25 17.52 -11.20 8.56
CA VAL A 25 17.60 -10.43 7.32
C VAL A 25 17.77 -11.35 6.12
N LEU A 26 18.59 -12.39 6.24
CA LEU A 26 18.76 -13.41 5.21
C LEU A 26 17.45 -14.17 4.94
N LEU A 27 16.66 -14.43 5.98
CA LEU A 27 15.34 -15.06 5.85
C LEU A 27 14.33 -14.15 5.17
N ASP A 28 14.24 -12.89 5.57
CA ASP A 28 13.35 -11.92 4.92
C ASP A 28 13.71 -11.72 3.44
N LEU A 29 15.01 -11.72 3.11
CA LEU A 29 15.49 -11.60 1.73
C LEU A 29 15.15 -12.86 0.92
N LEU A 30 15.41 -14.04 1.48
CA LEU A 30 15.11 -15.32 0.85
C LEU A 30 13.61 -15.49 0.61
N VAL A 31 12.76 -15.07 1.55
CA VAL A 31 11.30 -15.05 1.41
C VAL A 31 10.88 -14.06 0.32
N SER A 32 11.48 -12.88 0.28
CA SER A 32 11.22 -11.87 -0.76
C SER A 32 11.62 -12.34 -2.17
N CYS A 33 12.60 -13.25 -2.24
CA CYS A 33 13.06 -13.92 -3.45
C CYS A 33 12.34 -15.25 -3.72
N ASN A 34 11.19 -15.53 -3.09
CA ASN A 34 10.44 -16.79 -3.22
C ASN A 34 11.30 -18.05 -3.00
N GLY A 35 12.24 -18.00 -2.05
CA GLY A 35 13.15 -19.12 -1.75
C GLY A 35 14.33 -19.26 -2.72
N SER A 36 14.51 -18.32 -3.65
CA SER A 36 15.63 -18.30 -4.59
C SER A 36 16.88 -17.73 -3.92
N VAL A 37 17.83 -18.60 -3.58
CA VAL A 37 19.14 -18.20 -3.05
C VAL A 37 19.92 -17.36 -4.06
N ARG A 38 19.82 -17.69 -5.36
CA ARG A 38 20.50 -16.91 -6.40
C ARG A 38 20.04 -15.45 -6.39
N ASP A 39 18.73 -15.21 -6.33
CA ASP A 39 18.20 -13.85 -6.34
C ASP A 39 18.48 -13.13 -5.01
N ALA A 40 18.47 -13.86 -3.89
CA ALA A 40 18.86 -13.33 -2.59
C ALA A 40 20.35 -12.93 -2.55
N THR A 41 21.24 -13.77 -3.09
CA THR A 41 22.67 -13.46 -3.22
C THR A 41 22.90 -12.28 -4.15
N LEU A 42 22.22 -12.18 -5.30
CA LEU A 42 22.34 -11.02 -6.19
C LEU A 42 21.93 -9.71 -5.52
N LEU A 43 20.92 -9.74 -4.64
CA LEU A 43 20.52 -8.56 -3.86
C LEU A 43 21.54 -8.18 -2.77
N LEU A 44 22.31 -9.15 -2.26
CA LEU A 44 23.37 -8.94 -1.27
C LEU A 44 24.69 -8.52 -1.92
N ASP A 45 25.06 -9.11 -3.05
CA ASP A 45 26.28 -8.77 -3.81
C ASP A 45 26.21 -7.35 -4.40
N LEU A 46 25.02 -6.83 -4.73
CA LEU A 46 24.87 -5.44 -5.19
C LEU A 46 25.15 -4.39 -4.11
N SER A 47 25.47 -4.80 -2.87
CA SER A 47 25.88 -3.92 -1.77
C SER A 47 27.40 -3.79 -1.58
N GLU A 48 28.19 -4.59 -2.30
CA GLU A 48 29.65 -4.44 -2.39
C GLU A 48 30.04 -4.22 -3.87
N GLU A 49 30.92 -3.27 -4.15
CA GLU A 49 31.07 -2.59 -5.45
C GLU A 49 31.21 -3.46 -6.72
N GLY A 50 30.70 -2.94 -7.84
CA GLY A 50 30.54 -3.69 -9.09
C GLY A 50 31.80 -3.91 -9.94
N THR A 51 31.76 -4.93 -10.80
CA THR A 51 32.47 -4.95 -12.09
C THR A 51 31.83 -5.94 -13.08
N GLN A 52 31.53 -5.41 -14.28
CA GLN A 52 31.47 -5.98 -15.63
C GLN A 52 31.02 -7.45 -15.91
N LEU A 53 29.99 -7.49 -16.76
CA LEU A 53 29.46 -8.51 -17.67
C LEU A 53 30.37 -9.70 -18.06
N GLU A 54 29.75 -10.88 -18.21
CA GLU A 54 29.79 -11.64 -19.48
C GLU A 54 28.58 -12.58 -19.64
N GLU A 55 27.97 -12.52 -20.84
CA GLU A 55 26.91 -13.40 -21.32
C GLU A 55 27.42 -14.83 -21.54
N GLN A 56 26.56 -15.85 -21.39
CA GLN A 56 26.48 -16.96 -22.37
C GLN A 56 25.29 -17.94 -22.14
N ARG A 57 24.47 -18.04 -23.20
CA ARG A 57 23.87 -19.25 -23.82
C ARG A 57 22.71 -20.03 -23.14
N SER A 58 21.51 -19.85 -23.72
CA SER A 58 20.39 -20.82 -23.85
C SER A 58 20.79 -22.13 -24.59
N PRO A 59 20.07 -23.29 -24.51
CA PRO A 59 18.71 -23.52 -25.10
C PRO A 59 17.87 -24.68 -24.43
N PRO A 60 16.82 -25.29 -25.03
CA PRO A 60 15.58 -24.79 -25.66
C PRO A 60 14.24 -25.37 -25.10
N ARG A 61 13.14 -24.81 -25.62
CA ARG A 61 11.67 -25.07 -25.51
C ARG A 61 11.14 -26.51 -25.34
N LYS A 62 9.96 -26.61 -24.70
CA LYS A 62 8.83 -27.51 -25.10
C LYS A 62 7.46 -26.79 -25.00
N VAL A 63 6.55 -27.17 -25.90
CA VAL A 63 5.30 -26.49 -26.28
C VAL A 63 4.05 -27.32 -25.88
N ALA A 64 2.91 -26.63 -25.72
CA ALA A 64 1.49 -27.08 -25.72
C ALA A 64 0.92 -27.55 -24.35
N LYS A 65 -0.37 -27.37 -23.97
CA LYS A 65 -1.63 -27.17 -24.72
C LYS A 65 -2.65 -26.30 -23.94
N VAL A 66 -3.55 -25.68 -24.70
CA VAL A 66 -4.80 -25.02 -24.29
C VAL A 66 -5.85 -26.05 -23.83
N LYS A 67 -6.56 -25.77 -22.72
CA LYS A 67 -7.96 -26.19 -22.50
C LYS A 67 -8.71 -25.10 -21.71
N GLY A 68 -9.92 -24.80 -22.17
CA GLY A 68 -10.69 -23.60 -21.83
C GLY A 68 -11.51 -23.64 -20.54
N GLN A 69 -12.21 -22.51 -20.35
CA GLN A 69 -13.14 -22.14 -19.27
C GLN A 69 -14.13 -23.23 -18.87
N GLN A 70 -14.46 -23.29 -17.58
CA GLN A 70 -15.85 -23.41 -17.07
C GLN A 70 -15.99 -22.71 -15.70
N SER A 71 -17.15 -22.09 -15.47
CA SER A 71 -17.60 -21.44 -14.22
C SER A 71 -17.85 -22.47 -13.10
N LEU A 72 -17.55 -22.10 -11.86
CA LEU A 72 -17.70 -22.93 -10.64
C LEU A 72 -19.16 -23.13 -10.17
N SER A 73 -20.15 -22.69 -10.94
CA SER A 73 -21.57 -22.80 -10.58
C SER A 73 -22.14 -24.23 -10.64
N SER A 74 -21.34 -25.24 -11.00
CA SER A 74 -21.82 -26.63 -11.20
C SER A 74 -21.54 -27.58 -10.03
N PHE A 75 -20.94 -27.13 -8.91
CA PHE A 75 -20.41 -28.04 -7.89
C PHE A 75 -20.79 -27.80 -6.43
N LEU A 76 -21.92 -27.15 -6.10
CA LEU A 76 -22.38 -27.10 -4.71
C LEU A 76 -23.91 -27.22 -4.56
N PRO A 77 -24.42 -28.28 -3.93
CA PRO A 77 -25.64 -28.21 -3.12
C PRO A 77 -25.32 -27.44 -1.83
N LEU A 78 -26.19 -26.48 -1.51
CA LEU A 78 -26.21 -25.69 -0.28
C LEU A 78 -26.41 -26.59 0.95
N GLN A 79 -25.34 -27.02 1.63
CA GLN A 79 -25.31 -27.40 3.06
C GLN A 79 -23.90 -27.87 3.46
N SER A 80 -22.99 -26.93 3.74
CA SER A 80 -21.73 -27.16 4.47
C SER A 80 -21.00 -25.83 4.65
N LEU A 81 -21.65 -24.87 5.32
CA LEU A 81 -20.95 -23.73 5.92
C LEU A 81 -20.61 -24.14 7.35
N TYR A 82 -19.46 -23.72 7.85
CA TYR A 82 -18.73 -24.18 9.06
C TYR A 82 -17.74 -25.33 8.78
N ASN A 83 -16.45 -24.97 8.83
CA ASN A 83 -15.24 -25.79 8.69
C ASN A 83 -14.62 -25.97 7.29
N ARG A 84 -14.19 -24.86 6.68
CA ARG A 84 -13.02 -24.89 5.77
C ARG A 84 -11.96 -23.89 6.22
N GLN A 85 -10.98 -24.36 6.99
CA GLN A 85 -9.65 -23.76 6.97
C GLN A 85 -8.97 -24.18 5.66
N SER A 86 -9.23 -23.43 4.57
CA SER A 86 -8.44 -23.58 3.35
C SER A 86 -7.04 -23.04 3.62
N ARG A 87 -6.02 -23.89 3.44
CA ARG A 87 -4.63 -23.41 3.39
C ARG A 87 -4.54 -22.32 2.32
N PRO A 88 -3.99 -21.13 2.62
CA PRO A 88 -3.91 -20.05 1.62
C PRO A 88 -3.07 -20.57 0.45
N SER A 89 -3.70 -20.66 -0.71
CA SER A 89 -2.96 -20.92 -1.93
C SER A 89 -2.12 -19.67 -2.18
N GLY A 90 -0.81 -19.80 -2.42
CA GLY A 90 0.05 -18.65 -2.73
C GLY A 90 -0.38 -17.86 -3.98
N LYS A 91 -1.41 -18.31 -4.72
CA LYS A 91 -1.99 -17.61 -5.86
C LYS A 91 -3.04 -16.58 -5.39
N PRO A 92 -2.97 -15.34 -5.89
CA PRO A 92 -4.00 -14.34 -5.63
C PRO A 92 -5.38 -14.78 -6.13
N ILE A 93 -6.42 -14.56 -5.32
CA ILE A 93 -7.83 -14.72 -5.71
C ILE A 93 -8.29 -13.41 -6.34
N ILE A 94 -8.87 -13.47 -7.55
CA ILE A 94 -9.36 -12.26 -8.23
C ILE A 94 -10.84 -12.03 -7.88
N LEU A 95 -11.16 -10.83 -7.44
CA LEU A 95 -12.49 -10.36 -7.08
C LEU A 95 -12.94 -9.35 -8.14
N TYR A 96 -14.01 -9.68 -8.86
CA TYR A 96 -14.54 -8.86 -9.96
C TYR A 96 -15.75 -8.03 -9.52
N GLY A 97 -16.68 -8.65 -8.79
CA GLY A 97 -17.95 -8.03 -8.43
C GLY A 97 -17.89 -7.28 -7.11
N LYS A 98 -18.68 -6.20 -7.00
CA LYS A 98 -18.87 -5.41 -5.77
C LYS A 98 -19.14 -6.30 -4.55
N LYS A 99 -20.04 -7.28 -4.68
CA LYS A 99 -20.44 -8.17 -3.58
C LYS A 99 -19.26 -8.99 -3.04
N ASP A 100 -18.42 -9.54 -3.93
CA ASP A 100 -17.28 -10.36 -3.52
C ASP A 100 -16.16 -9.49 -2.92
N ILE A 101 -15.93 -8.30 -3.48
CA ILE A 101 -14.99 -7.32 -2.94
C ILE A 101 -15.38 -6.92 -1.52
N GLU A 102 -16.64 -6.55 -1.31
CA GLU A 102 -17.15 -6.06 -0.02
C GLU A 102 -17.28 -7.18 1.03
N LEU A 103 -17.41 -8.43 0.60
CA LEU A 103 -17.43 -9.60 1.48
C LEU A 103 -16.03 -9.97 1.97
N GLU A 104 -15.05 -10.08 1.06
CA GLU A 104 -13.70 -10.55 1.38
C GLU A 104 -12.81 -9.43 1.96
N LEU A 105 -13.03 -8.19 1.54
CA LEU A 105 -12.31 -7.01 2.03
C LEU A 105 -13.24 -6.18 2.93
N LYS A 106 -13.35 -6.60 4.19
CA LYS A 106 -14.22 -6.01 5.23
C LYS A 106 -14.20 -4.47 5.29
N TYR A 107 -13.03 -3.86 5.08
CA TYR A 107 -12.83 -2.41 5.16
C TYR A 107 -12.93 -1.71 3.80
N CYS A 108 -13.43 -2.37 2.76
CA CYS A 108 -13.53 -1.81 1.43
C CYS A 108 -14.98 -1.72 0.95
N THR A 109 -15.30 -0.68 0.17
CA THR A 109 -16.51 -0.65 -0.67
C THR A 109 -16.16 -0.27 -2.10
N TYR A 110 -16.88 -0.84 -3.07
CA TYR A 110 -16.61 -0.66 -4.49
C TYR A 110 -17.83 -0.11 -5.23
N HIS A 111 -17.63 0.91 -6.06
CA HIS A 111 -18.68 1.61 -6.79
C HIS A 111 -18.22 1.83 -8.24
N THR A 112 -19.07 1.51 -9.21
CA THR A 112 -18.79 1.73 -10.64
C THR A 112 -19.58 2.93 -11.14
N ASP A 113 -19.18 3.45 -12.31
CA ASP A 113 -19.88 4.53 -13.02
C ASP A 113 -20.15 5.76 -12.16
N VAL A 114 -19.17 6.14 -11.33
CA VAL A 114 -19.35 7.16 -10.29
C VAL A 114 -19.48 8.57 -10.86
N LEU A 115 -18.77 8.87 -11.95
CA LEU A 115 -18.83 10.16 -12.62
C LEU A 115 -19.67 10.08 -13.90
N PRO A 116 -20.27 11.20 -14.36
CA PRO A 116 -20.74 11.31 -15.73
C PRO A 116 -19.61 10.93 -16.70
N GLU A 117 -19.93 10.14 -17.73
CA GLU A 117 -18.93 9.55 -18.64
C GLU A 117 -18.03 10.62 -19.29
N GLU A 118 -18.60 11.75 -19.71
CA GLU A 118 -17.84 12.85 -20.27
C GLU A 118 -16.84 13.45 -19.27
N LEU A 119 -17.22 13.58 -18.00
CA LEU A 119 -16.34 14.07 -16.93
C LEU A 119 -15.19 13.08 -16.68
N ALA A 120 -15.48 11.78 -16.60
CA ALA A 120 -14.45 10.75 -16.43
C ALA A 120 -13.44 10.76 -17.58
N ASN A 121 -13.92 10.93 -18.82
CA ASN A 121 -13.09 10.95 -20.02
C ASN A 121 -12.23 12.21 -20.13
N ARG A 122 -12.77 13.40 -19.81
CA ARG A 122 -11.98 14.65 -19.76
C ARG A 122 -10.92 14.58 -18.66
N LEU A 123 -11.29 14.09 -17.48
CA LEU A 123 -10.38 13.95 -16.35
C LEU A 123 -9.25 12.96 -16.65
N LEU A 124 -9.54 11.84 -17.31
CA LEU A 124 -8.53 10.88 -17.78
C LEU A 124 -7.54 11.55 -18.74
N LYS A 125 -8.04 12.26 -19.76
CA LYS A 125 -7.19 12.97 -20.74
C LYS A 125 -6.31 14.03 -20.08
N PHE A 126 -6.86 14.78 -19.13
CA PHE A 126 -6.10 15.78 -18.38
C PHE A 126 -4.99 15.12 -17.55
N THR A 127 -5.37 14.18 -16.68
CA THR A 127 -4.46 13.60 -15.68
C THR A 127 -3.36 12.72 -16.30
N MET A 128 -3.64 12.00 -17.39
CA MET A 128 -2.63 11.17 -18.06
C MET A 128 -1.55 12.00 -18.76
N ASN A 129 -1.85 13.25 -19.10
CA ASN A 129 -0.96 14.18 -19.79
C ASN A 129 -0.38 15.26 -18.84
N GLU A 130 -0.52 15.09 -17.53
CA GLU A 130 0.00 16.04 -16.53
C GLU A 130 1.53 16.14 -16.61
N GLN A 131 2.02 17.32 -17.00
CA GLN A 131 3.44 17.59 -17.22
C GLN A 131 4.23 17.60 -15.91
N ASN A 132 3.60 18.00 -14.81
CA ASN A 132 4.23 18.04 -13.49
C ASN A 132 4.31 16.67 -12.81
N SER A 133 3.78 15.60 -13.42
CA SER A 133 3.87 14.26 -12.87
C SER A 133 5.29 13.71 -12.97
N LYS A 134 5.87 13.28 -11.85
CA LYS A 134 7.27 12.82 -11.76
C LYS A 134 7.38 11.50 -10.99
N PRO A 135 8.40 10.68 -11.27
CA PRO A 135 8.81 9.59 -10.39
C PRO A 135 9.06 10.09 -8.96
N ASN A 136 8.55 9.38 -7.96
CA ASN A 136 8.89 9.67 -6.56
C ASN A 136 10.26 9.08 -6.21
N GLU A 137 11.08 9.87 -5.53
CA GLU A 137 12.34 9.42 -4.95
C GLU A 137 12.17 9.21 -3.44
N PHE A 138 12.73 8.14 -2.91
CA PHE A 138 12.68 7.81 -1.48
C PHE A 138 13.87 6.94 -1.09
N TYR A 139 14.10 6.73 0.21
CA TYR A 139 15.19 5.86 0.68
C TYR A 139 14.64 4.61 1.35
N LEU A 140 15.22 3.46 1.01
CA LEU A 140 15.04 2.19 1.71
C LEU A 140 16.40 1.63 2.07
N PHE A 141 16.62 1.35 3.36
CA PHE A 141 17.88 0.78 3.87
C PHE A 141 19.12 1.62 3.46
N GLY A 142 18.98 2.94 3.44
CA GLY A 142 20.05 3.87 3.02
C GLY A 142 20.22 4.02 1.51
N ASN A 143 19.57 3.17 0.72
CA ASN A 143 19.65 3.24 -0.74
C ASN A 143 18.56 4.16 -1.30
N LYS A 144 18.95 5.05 -2.21
CA LYS A 144 18.00 5.88 -2.96
C LYS A 144 17.25 5.00 -3.96
N CYS A 145 15.93 4.97 -3.83
CA CYS A 145 15.01 4.29 -4.72
C CYS A 145 14.20 5.31 -5.52
N VAL A 146 13.88 4.96 -6.77
CA VAL A 146 13.04 5.78 -7.65
C VAL A 146 11.87 4.92 -8.10
N SER A 147 10.64 5.43 -7.93
CA SER A 147 9.45 4.75 -8.43
C SER A 147 9.41 4.75 -9.96
N ASN A 148 8.96 3.67 -10.57
CA ASN A 148 8.66 3.62 -12.01
C ASN A 148 7.23 4.10 -12.33
N CYS A 149 6.49 4.60 -11.34
CA CYS A 149 5.19 5.25 -11.48
C CYS A 149 5.37 6.77 -11.35
N ARG A 150 4.66 7.52 -12.20
CA ARG A 150 4.64 8.99 -12.12
C ARG A 150 3.50 9.43 -11.23
N SER A 151 3.79 10.33 -10.29
CA SER A 151 2.80 10.90 -9.39
C SER A 151 2.70 12.42 -9.54
N ALA A 152 1.51 12.95 -9.30
CA ALA A 152 1.26 14.38 -9.17
C ALA A 152 0.34 14.63 -7.96
N ILE A 153 0.62 15.67 -7.19
CA ILE A 153 -0.18 16.06 -6.03
C ILE A 153 -1.01 17.29 -6.38
N TYR A 154 -2.29 17.24 -6.08
CA TYR A 154 -3.22 18.34 -6.25
C TYR A 154 -3.78 18.75 -4.90
N SER A 155 -3.78 20.04 -4.62
CA SER A 155 -4.33 20.63 -3.41
C SER A 155 -4.65 22.11 -3.61
N ASN A 156 -5.56 22.63 -2.80
CA ASN A 156 -5.82 24.07 -2.70
C ASN A 156 -4.98 24.74 -1.61
N LEU A 157 -4.16 23.97 -0.88
CA LEU A 157 -3.25 24.47 0.14
C LEU A 157 -2.08 25.18 -0.55
N SER A 158 -1.71 26.36 -0.08
CA SER A 158 -0.59 27.14 -0.61
C SER A 158 0.72 26.49 -0.16
N ALA A 159 1.56 26.08 -1.12
CA ALA A 159 2.89 25.51 -0.83
C ALA A 159 3.85 26.52 -0.15
N GLU A 160 3.49 27.81 -0.13
CA GLU A 160 4.27 28.90 0.46
C GLU A 160 3.91 29.22 1.91
N GLU A 161 2.70 28.86 2.37
CA GLU A 161 2.22 29.18 3.74
C GLU A 161 2.05 27.92 4.61
N ASP A 162 1.79 26.75 3.99
CA ASP A 162 1.64 25.48 4.69
C ASP A 162 2.85 24.58 4.45
N ASP A 163 3.58 24.22 5.52
CA ASP A 163 4.65 23.21 5.48
C ASP A 163 4.05 21.81 5.24
N TYR A 164 3.76 21.52 3.97
CA TYR A 164 3.12 20.28 3.53
C TYR A 164 4.17 19.20 3.20
N TYR A 165 3.97 17.99 3.72
CA TYR A 165 4.89 16.87 3.52
C TYR A 165 4.17 15.64 2.93
N TYR A 166 4.83 14.97 2.00
CA TYR A 166 4.41 13.70 1.43
C TYR A 166 5.55 12.69 1.55
N ASN A 167 5.27 11.50 2.10
CA ASN A 167 6.27 10.47 2.38
C ASN A 167 7.49 10.96 3.20
N GLY A 168 7.27 11.96 4.07
CA GLY A 168 8.32 12.56 4.90
C GLY A 168 9.16 13.62 4.19
N MET A 169 8.86 13.95 2.92
CA MET A 169 9.51 15.02 2.19
C MET A 169 8.58 16.22 2.02
N ARG A 170 9.12 17.43 2.22
CA ARG A 170 8.38 18.68 1.96
C ARG A 170 8.01 18.72 0.48
N VAL A 171 6.74 18.91 0.18
CA VAL A 171 6.25 18.93 -1.19
C VAL A 171 6.62 20.26 -1.83
N GLN A 172 7.46 20.21 -2.85
CA GLN A 172 7.96 21.41 -3.53
C GLN A 172 7.04 21.88 -4.66
N THR A 173 6.14 21.02 -5.15
CA THR A 173 5.23 21.34 -6.26
C THR A 173 3.85 20.76 -5.96
N VAL A 174 2.89 21.65 -5.79
CA VAL A 174 1.47 21.30 -5.61
C VAL A 174 0.72 21.90 -6.79
N ASN A 175 0.03 21.05 -7.55
CA ASN A 175 -0.87 21.51 -8.60
C ASN A 175 -2.18 22.01 -7.99
N ARG A 176 -2.75 23.06 -8.56
CA ARG A 176 -4.11 23.49 -8.19
C ARG A 176 -5.13 22.56 -8.83
N PHE A 177 -6.28 22.39 -8.18
CA PHE A 177 -7.40 21.71 -8.81
C PHE A 177 -7.92 22.52 -10.01
N ASN A 178 -8.20 21.83 -11.12
CA ASN A 178 -9.02 22.39 -12.19
C ASN A 178 -10.52 22.14 -11.90
N ASP A 179 -11.39 22.72 -12.73
CA ASP A 179 -12.84 22.64 -12.53
C ASP A 179 -13.36 21.18 -12.52
N ASP A 180 -12.88 20.34 -13.45
CA ASP A 180 -13.26 18.92 -13.51
C ASP A 180 -12.86 18.18 -12.21
N MET A 181 -11.70 18.50 -11.62
CA MET A 181 -11.26 17.95 -10.33
C MET A 181 -12.08 18.45 -9.16
N VAL A 182 -12.48 19.74 -9.16
CA VAL A 182 -13.34 20.31 -8.10
C VAL A 182 -14.71 19.64 -8.10
N ILE A 183 -15.31 19.45 -9.28
CA ILE A 183 -16.59 18.74 -9.46
C ILE A 183 -16.44 17.28 -9.00
N THR A 184 -15.39 16.60 -9.49
CA THR A 184 -15.11 15.20 -9.14
C THR A 184 -14.95 15.04 -7.63
N ARG A 185 -14.16 15.91 -6.97
CA ARG A 185 -13.96 15.88 -5.52
C ARG A 185 -15.29 16.00 -4.78
N SER A 186 -16.18 16.89 -5.22
CA SER A 186 -17.50 17.06 -4.60
C SER A 186 -18.36 15.80 -4.70
N ILE A 187 -18.33 15.11 -5.84
CA ILE A 187 -19.02 13.83 -6.03
C ILE A 187 -18.44 12.74 -5.11
N ILE A 188 -17.11 12.64 -5.04
CA ILE A 188 -16.41 11.66 -4.20
C ILE A 188 -16.66 11.92 -2.71
N GLU A 189 -16.57 13.18 -2.26
CA GLU A 189 -16.88 13.55 -0.87
C GLU A 189 -18.30 13.18 -0.48
N LYS A 190 -19.28 13.43 -1.36
CA LYS A 190 -20.67 13.02 -1.12
C LYS A 190 -20.76 11.49 -1.02
N LEU A 191 -20.21 10.75 -1.98
CA LEU A 191 -20.23 9.30 -1.99
C LEU A 191 -19.59 8.70 -0.72
N VAL A 192 -18.41 9.19 -0.33
CA VAL A 192 -17.71 8.70 0.87
C VAL A 192 -18.54 8.94 2.12
N ASN A 193 -19.06 10.15 2.31
CA ASN A 193 -19.87 10.46 3.50
C ASN A 193 -21.16 9.64 3.56
N GLU A 194 -21.82 9.36 2.43
CA GLU A 194 -22.97 8.46 2.37
C GLU A 194 -22.61 7.01 2.75
N GLN A 195 -21.41 6.53 2.38
CA GLN A 195 -20.97 5.21 2.81
C GLN A 195 -20.57 5.16 4.28
N LEU A 196 -20.01 6.25 4.82
CA LEU A 196 -19.66 6.34 6.24
C LEU A 196 -20.90 6.26 7.14
N GLN A 197 -22.03 6.82 6.72
CA GLN A 197 -23.30 6.73 7.46
C GLN A 197 -23.83 5.30 7.61
N LYS A 198 -23.39 4.36 6.76
CA LYS A 198 -23.85 2.96 6.74
C LYS A 198 -22.99 2.04 7.59
N ARG A 199 -21.95 2.56 8.26
CA ARG A 199 -20.94 1.78 8.96
C ARG A 199 -20.81 2.22 10.41
N LEU A 200 -20.35 1.30 11.25
CA LEU A 200 -19.96 1.63 12.62
C LEU A 200 -18.75 2.54 12.60
N THR A 201 -18.83 3.65 13.35
CA THR A 201 -17.76 4.63 13.46
C THR A 201 -16.67 4.12 14.40
N LEU A 202 -15.44 3.97 13.89
CA LEU A 202 -14.29 3.61 14.72
C LEU A 202 -13.80 4.79 15.60
N PRO A 203 -13.14 4.55 16.74
CA PRO A 203 -12.88 5.58 17.76
C PRO A 203 -12.11 6.82 17.29
N PHE A 204 -11.28 6.67 16.27
CA PHE A 204 -10.40 7.74 15.78
C PHE A 204 -10.72 8.19 14.35
N GLN A 205 -11.83 7.71 13.78
CA GLN A 205 -12.18 8.06 12.40
C GLN A 205 -12.84 9.44 12.30
N THR A 206 -12.78 10.05 11.12
CA THR A 206 -13.62 11.21 10.77
C THR A 206 -15.10 10.85 10.81
N LYS A 207 -15.92 11.72 11.41
CA LYS A 207 -17.38 11.50 11.49
C LYS A 207 -18.02 11.51 10.09
N PRO A 208 -19.08 10.72 9.87
CA PRO A 208 -19.87 10.83 8.65
C PRO A 208 -20.42 12.25 8.45
N GLY A 209 -20.21 12.84 7.28
CA GLY A 209 -20.55 14.23 6.95
C GLY A 209 -19.33 15.16 6.94
N ASP A 210 -18.32 14.86 7.75
CA ASP A 210 -17.13 15.71 7.94
C ASP A 210 -15.94 15.30 7.05
N TRP A 211 -16.02 14.15 6.37
CA TRP A 211 -14.93 13.70 5.51
C TRP A 211 -14.79 14.62 4.29
N LYS A 212 -13.60 15.19 4.13
CA LYS A 212 -13.23 16.10 3.05
C LYS A 212 -11.90 15.65 2.45
N SER A 213 -11.66 15.97 1.18
CA SER A 213 -10.41 15.58 0.52
C SER A 213 -9.63 16.81 0.05
N PRO A 214 -8.95 17.54 0.95
CA PRO A 214 -8.16 18.71 0.56
C PRO A 214 -6.99 18.36 -0.37
N VAL A 215 -6.53 17.09 -0.34
CA VAL A 215 -5.43 16.58 -1.17
C VAL A 215 -5.91 15.44 -2.04
N VAL A 216 -5.50 15.45 -3.31
CA VAL A 216 -5.65 14.32 -4.23
C VAL A 216 -4.30 13.97 -4.84
N ILE A 217 -3.97 12.69 -4.84
CA ILE A 217 -2.74 12.18 -5.44
C ILE A 217 -3.11 11.42 -6.71
N SER A 218 -2.59 11.88 -7.85
CA SER A 218 -2.67 11.17 -9.11
C SER A 218 -1.47 10.27 -9.26
N ASN A 219 -1.70 9.00 -9.60
CA ASN A 219 -0.67 8.04 -9.99
C ASN A 219 -0.96 7.54 -11.42
N ILE A 220 0.04 7.63 -12.28
CA ILE A 220 -0.01 7.21 -13.68
C ILE A 220 0.84 5.95 -13.83
N TYR A 221 0.19 4.86 -14.22
CA TYR A 221 0.82 3.55 -14.36
C TYR A 221 0.93 3.19 -15.84
N ALA A 222 2.16 3.11 -16.33
CA ALA A 222 2.49 2.43 -17.58
C ALA A 222 2.48 0.91 -17.38
N LYS A 223 2.74 0.15 -18.45
CA LYS A 223 2.65 -1.33 -18.46
C LYS A 223 3.53 -1.97 -17.39
N ASP A 224 4.75 -1.49 -17.26
CA ASP A 224 5.80 -1.97 -16.34
C ASP A 224 5.82 -1.24 -15.00
N SER A 225 5.08 -0.14 -14.86
CA SER A 225 4.93 0.58 -13.59
C SER A 225 4.30 -0.30 -12.53
N ASP A 226 4.75 -0.12 -11.29
CA ASP A 226 4.20 -0.79 -10.13
C ASP A 226 4.17 0.13 -8.90
N LEU A 227 3.48 -0.34 -7.88
CA LEU A 227 3.50 0.23 -6.55
C LEU A 227 3.57 -0.93 -5.56
N GLN A 228 4.69 -1.05 -4.87
CA GLN A 228 4.99 -2.16 -3.96
C GLN A 228 4.03 -2.23 -2.76
N TRP A 229 4.07 -3.34 -2.02
CA TRP A 229 3.22 -3.53 -0.84
C TRP A 229 3.43 -2.45 0.21
N HIS A 230 2.35 -1.72 0.53
CA HIS A 230 2.36 -0.68 1.54
C HIS A 230 0.98 -0.54 2.20
N SER A 231 0.96 0.19 3.31
CA SER A 231 -0.24 0.85 3.83
C SER A 231 0.02 2.35 3.72
N ASP A 232 -1.02 3.14 3.49
CA ASP A 232 -0.84 4.58 3.38
C ASP A 232 -0.30 5.16 4.70
N ARG A 233 0.71 6.03 4.61
CA ARG A 233 1.35 6.61 5.80
C ARG A 233 0.35 7.46 6.57
N MET A 234 0.20 7.17 7.86
CA MET A 234 -0.85 7.73 8.71
C MET A 234 -0.49 9.11 9.26
N THR A 235 0.77 9.54 9.14
CA THR A 235 1.30 10.81 9.68
C THR A 235 0.39 12.02 9.41
N TYR A 236 -0.14 12.14 8.19
CA TYR A 236 -0.95 13.30 7.79
C TYR A 236 -2.43 13.02 7.55
N ILE A 237 -2.79 11.76 7.34
CA ILE A 237 -4.19 11.32 7.15
C ILE A 237 -4.84 10.83 8.45
N GLY A 238 -4.05 10.64 9.50
CA GLY A 238 -4.48 10.20 10.82
C GLY A 238 -4.75 8.69 10.97
N PRO A 239 -5.03 8.27 12.21
CA PRO A 239 -5.58 6.93 12.50
C PRO A 239 -6.97 6.75 11.92
N HIS A 240 -7.37 5.50 11.67
CA HIS A 240 -8.70 5.16 11.16
C HIS A 240 -9.08 5.98 9.92
N SER A 241 -8.07 6.24 9.07
CA SER A 241 -8.23 7.07 7.89
C SER A 241 -9.16 6.41 6.87
N VAL A 242 -9.90 7.26 6.17
CA VAL A 242 -10.77 6.86 5.06
C VAL A 242 -10.18 7.45 3.79
N ILE A 243 -9.97 6.60 2.78
CA ILE A 243 -9.30 6.95 1.53
C ILE A 243 -10.16 6.46 0.38
N ALA A 244 -10.45 7.33 -0.58
CA ALA A 244 -11.17 6.95 -1.79
C ALA A 244 -10.22 6.98 -2.99
N THR A 245 -10.23 5.94 -3.82
CA THR A 245 -9.41 5.88 -5.04
C THR A 245 -10.31 5.70 -6.25
N LEU A 246 -10.39 6.74 -7.08
CA LEU A 246 -11.01 6.69 -8.40
C LEU A 246 -10.00 6.12 -9.40
N SER A 247 -10.40 5.07 -10.13
CA SER A 247 -9.60 4.45 -11.20
C SER A 247 -10.15 4.88 -12.57
N LEU A 248 -9.26 5.35 -13.44
CA LEU A 248 -9.57 5.78 -14.79
C LEU A 248 -8.62 5.09 -15.78
N GLY A 249 -9.17 4.73 -16.94
CA GLY A 249 -8.41 4.20 -18.07
C GLY A 249 -8.31 2.68 -18.03
N PHE A 250 -7.11 2.15 -18.26
CA PHE A 250 -6.87 0.71 -18.34
C PHE A 250 -7.04 0.02 -16.98
N SER A 251 -7.68 -1.15 -16.95
CA SER A 251 -7.87 -1.92 -15.71
C SER A 251 -6.58 -2.62 -15.29
N ARG A 252 -6.12 -2.37 -14.06
CA ARG A 252 -4.96 -3.02 -13.44
C ARG A 252 -5.36 -3.58 -12.09
N GLY A 253 -4.95 -4.81 -11.81
CA GLY A 253 -5.21 -5.43 -10.53
C GLY A 253 -4.60 -4.62 -9.38
N VAL A 254 -5.39 -4.39 -8.33
CA VAL A 254 -4.92 -3.87 -7.04
C VAL A 254 -5.00 -5.01 -6.05
N ARG A 255 -3.85 -5.39 -5.48
CA ARG A 255 -3.79 -6.52 -4.55
C ARG A 255 -3.91 -6.06 -3.11
N PHE A 256 -4.56 -6.86 -2.29
CA PHE A 256 -4.72 -6.68 -0.86
C PHE A 256 -4.27 -7.94 -0.13
N ARG A 257 -3.61 -7.77 1.02
CA ARG A 257 -3.31 -8.85 1.97
C ARG A 257 -3.39 -8.32 3.39
N ARG A 258 -3.70 -9.16 4.36
CA ARG A 258 -3.62 -8.74 5.76
C ARG A 258 -2.17 -8.49 6.16
N VAL A 259 -1.96 -7.55 7.07
CA VAL A 259 -0.65 -7.27 7.66
C VAL A 259 -0.17 -8.48 8.48
N TYR A 260 -1.09 -9.23 9.06
CA TYR A 260 -0.87 -10.43 9.83
C TYR A 260 -2.04 -11.42 9.65
N PRO A 261 -1.80 -12.75 9.76
CA PRO A 261 -0.48 -13.38 9.70
C PRO A 261 0.19 -13.15 8.33
N SER A 262 1.51 -13.29 8.25
CA SER A 262 2.31 -12.95 7.06
C SER A 262 1.96 -13.77 5.81
N ASN A 263 1.40 -14.97 6.00
CA ASN A 263 0.94 -15.89 4.96
C ASN A 263 -0.55 -15.70 4.60
N SER A 264 -1.13 -14.54 4.89
CA SER A 264 -2.54 -14.26 4.58
C SER A 264 -2.85 -14.37 3.09
N GLN A 265 -4.09 -14.79 2.78
CA GLN A 265 -4.58 -14.88 1.41
C GLN A 265 -4.48 -13.51 0.71
N ILE A 266 -3.99 -13.53 -0.53
CA ILE A 266 -3.93 -12.33 -1.37
C ILE A 266 -5.20 -12.26 -2.20
N TYR A 267 -5.85 -11.11 -2.17
CA TYR A 267 -7.00 -10.79 -3.02
C TYR A 267 -6.59 -9.75 -4.06
N THR A 268 -7.11 -9.85 -5.28
CA THR A 268 -6.88 -8.88 -6.36
C THR A 268 -8.21 -8.30 -6.78
N VAL A 269 -8.42 -7.00 -6.55
CA VAL A 269 -9.53 -6.24 -7.13
C VAL A 269 -9.12 -5.83 -8.55
N MET A 270 -10.05 -5.86 -9.50
CA MET A 270 -9.83 -5.35 -10.87
C MET A 270 -10.66 -4.08 -11.09
N PRO A 271 -10.19 -2.89 -10.65
CA PRO A 271 -10.93 -1.65 -10.86
C PRO A 271 -11.12 -1.36 -12.34
N GLU A 272 -12.34 -1.03 -12.72
CA GLU A 272 -12.70 -0.64 -14.08
C GLU A 272 -12.52 0.88 -14.25
N HIS A 273 -12.60 1.35 -15.50
CA HIS A 273 -12.68 2.78 -15.76
C HIS A 273 -13.89 3.38 -15.03
N ASN A 274 -13.72 4.56 -14.42
CA ASN A 274 -14.77 5.27 -13.68
C ASN A 274 -15.30 4.50 -12.44
N SER A 275 -14.43 3.71 -11.81
CA SER A 275 -14.75 3.02 -10.55
C SER A 275 -14.04 3.63 -9.35
N VAL A 276 -14.70 3.60 -8.19
CA VAL A 276 -14.17 4.07 -6.91
C VAL A 276 -14.09 2.91 -5.93
N LEU A 277 -12.89 2.69 -5.41
CA LEU A 277 -12.65 1.85 -4.26
C LEU A 277 -12.44 2.74 -3.04
N ILE A 278 -13.28 2.60 -2.02
CA ILE A 278 -13.14 3.30 -0.74
C ILE A 278 -12.54 2.32 0.26
N MET A 279 -11.36 2.66 0.78
CA MET A 279 -10.73 2.03 1.92
C MET A 279 -11.20 2.77 3.18
N HIS A 280 -12.07 2.14 3.96
CA HIS A 280 -12.63 2.67 5.21
C HIS A 280 -11.64 2.55 6.37
N ALA A 281 -11.99 3.22 7.48
CA ALA A 281 -11.30 3.12 8.75
C ALA A 281 -11.00 1.65 9.14
N GLY A 282 -9.76 1.37 9.55
CA GLY A 282 -9.26 0.02 9.83
C GLY A 282 -8.51 -0.61 8.65
N CYS A 283 -8.72 -0.15 7.41
CA CYS A 283 -8.05 -0.74 6.25
C CYS A 283 -6.53 -0.55 6.27
N GLN A 284 -6.03 0.64 6.63
CA GLN A 284 -4.59 0.92 6.66
C GLN A 284 -3.89 0.20 7.81
N GLU A 285 -4.62 -0.04 8.90
CA GLU A 285 -4.18 -0.77 10.07
C GLU A 285 -4.06 -2.29 9.83
N GLU A 286 -4.98 -2.85 9.04
CA GLU A 286 -5.20 -4.29 8.92
C GLU A 286 -4.71 -4.88 7.59
N PHE A 287 -4.64 -4.06 6.53
CA PHE A 287 -4.28 -4.49 5.19
C PHE A 287 -3.09 -3.70 4.64
N LYS A 288 -2.28 -4.40 3.84
CA LYS A 288 -1.38 -3.79 2.86
C LYS A 288 -1.99 -3.95 1.48
N HIS A 289 -1.69 -3.01 0.59
CA HIS A 289 -2.09 -3.07 -0.79
C HIS A 289 -0.92 -2.78 -1.74
N CYS A 290 -1.04 -3.21 -3.00
CA CYS A 290 -0.06 -2.98 -4.04
C CYS A 290 -0.70 -2.94 -5.44
N VAL A 291 0.00 -2.35 -6.40
CA VAL A 291 -0.32 -2.43 -7.83
C VAL A 291 0.85 -3.15 -8.51
N PRO A 292 0.76 -4.46 -8.77
CA PRO A 292 1.84 -5.20 -9.40
C PRO A 292 2.07 -4.74 -10.86
N PRO A 293 3.30 -4.87 -11.39
CA PRO A 293 3.55 -4.65 -12.81
C PRO A 293 2.80 -5.68 -13.64
N LEU A 294 2.45 -5.35 -14.89
CA LEU A 294 1.97 -6.39 -15.80
C LEU A 294 3.14 -7.32 -16.14
N PRO A 295 2.93 -8.64 -16.18
CA PRO A 295 3.96 -9.56 -16.64
C PRO A 295 4.50 -9.14 -18.01
N LYS A 296 5.81 -9.27 -18.25
CA LYS A 296 6.45 -8.85 -19.51
C LYS A 296 5.73 -9.42 -20.75
N ASN A 297 5.34 -10.69 -20.65
CA ASN A 297 4.63 -11.43 -21.71
C ASN A 297 3.11 -11.44 -21.54
N HIS A 298 2.55 -10.53 -20.74
CA HIS A 298 1.10 -10.44 -20.57
C HIS A 298 0.46 -9.94 -21.87
N GLN A 299 -0.37 -10.82 -22.46
CA GLN A 299 -1.10 -10.51 -23.68
C GLN A 299 -2.40 -9.78 -23.30
N ILE A 300 -2.45 -8.49 -23.62
CA ILE A 300 -3.61 -7.65 -23.38
C ILE A 300 -4.58 -7.89 -24.54
N SER A 301 -5.80 -8.34 -24.25
CA SER A 301 -6.83 -8.50 -25.27
C SER A 301 -7.24 -7.13 -25.82
N LYS A 302 -7.61 -7.09 -27.11
CA LYS A 302 -8.11 -5.86 -27.74
C LYS A 302 -9.31 -5.25 -27.00
N SER A 303 -10.15 -6.10 -26.40
CA SER A 303 -11.31 -5.69 -25.59
C SER A 303 -10.95 -5.06 -24.25
N ALA A 304 -9.76 -5.31 -23.70
CA ALA A 304 -9.32 -4.76 -22.41
C ALA A 304 -8.66 -3.38 -22.56
N ILE A 305 -8.32 -2.97 -23.79
CA ILE A 305 -7.65 -1.69 -24.07
C ILE A 305 -8.66 -0.56 -23.89
N ASN A 306 -8.28 0.47 -23.12
CA ASN A 306 -9.10 1.67 -22.99
C ASN A 306 -8.97 2.53 -24.26
N PRO A 307 -10.07 3.03 -24.86
CA PRO A 307 -10.04 3.78 -26.11
C PRO A 307 -9.26 5.10 -26.02
N ILE A 308 -9.16 5.69 -24.83
CA ILE A 308 -8.50 6.99 -24.61
C ILE A 308 -7.06 6.79 -24.16
N SER A 309 -6.84 5.99 -23.11
CA SER A 309 -5.52 5.86 -22.46
C SER A 309 -4.75 4.62 -22.88
N GLN A 310 -5.28 3.81 -23.79
CA GLN A 310 -4.70 2.55 -24.23
C GLN A 310 -4.47 1.58 -23.06
N THR A 311 -3.21 1.37 -22.67
CA THR A 311 -2.80 0.49 -21.56
C THR A 311 -2.43 1.25 -20.29
N THR A 312 -2.54 2.58 -20.32
CA THR A 312 -2.25 3.44 -19.19
C THR A 312 -3.44 3.46 -18.24
N ARG A 313 -3.16 3.21 -16.95
CA ARG A 313 -4.09 3.44 -15.85
C ARG A 313 -3.74 4.73 -15.15
N VAL A 314 -4.74 5.53 -14.82
CA VAL A 314 -4.60 6.63 -13.86
C VAL A 314 -5.42 6.30 -12.62
N SER A 315 -4.89 6.59 -11.44
CA SER A 315 -5.68 6.59 -10.21
C SER A 315 -5.59 7.93 -9.51
N LEU A 316 -6.74 8.45 -9.07
CA LEU A 316 -6.84 9.61 -8.21
C LEU A 316 -7.21 9.15 -6.80
N THR A 317 -6.28 9.31 -5.87
CA THR A 317 -6.42 8.92 -4.46
C THR A 317 -6.73 10.16 -3.63
N PHE A 318 -7.97 10.25 -3.18
CA PHE A 318 -8.56 11.31 -2.37
C PHE A 318 -8.30 11.01 -0.89
N ARG A 319 -7.69 11.96 -0.19
CA ARG A 319 -7.23 11.79 1.19
C ARG A 319 -7.68 12.96 2.06
N ASP A 320 -8.26 12.62 3.20
CA ASP A 320 -8.63 13.55 4.26
C ASP A 320 -7.41 13.93 5.10
N TYR A 321 -6.57 14.78 4.51
CA TYR A 321 -5.41 15.32 5.19
C TYR A 321 -5.85 16.25 6.31
N LYS A 322 -5.37 15.96 7.52
CA LYS A 322 -5.63 16.72 8.73
C LYS A 322 -4.66 17.88 8.87
N VAL A 323 -4.60 18.70 7.82
CA VAL A 323 -3.75 19.90 7.76
C VAL A 323 -4.16 20.84 8.88
N ASN A 324 -3.21 21.29 9.68
CA ASN A 324 -3.40 22.11 10.90
C ASN A 324 -4.03 21.40 12.11
N THR A 325 -4.28 20.10 12.06
CA THR A 325 -4.82 19.36 13.22
C THR A 325 -3.73 18.80 14.13
N TYR A 326 -2.57 18.48 13.56
CA TYR A 326 -1.45 17.90 14.30
C TYR A 326 -0.19 18.75 14.08
N GLU A 327 0.41 19.22 15.17
CA GLU A 327 1.77 19.72 15.12
C GLU A 327 2.71 18.58 14.72
N PRO A 328 3.71 18.83 13.86
CA PRO A 328 4.69 17.81 13.51
C PRO A 328 5.40 17.28 14.76
N VAL A 329 5.34 15.96 14.96
CA VAL A 329 6.00 15.31 16.09
C VAL A 329 7.48 15.13 15.78
N HIS A 330 8.33 15.62 16.68
CA HIS A 330 9.79 15.52 16.55
C HIS A 330 10.38 14.54 17.57
N CYS A 331 11.48 13.93 17.17
CA CYS A 331 12.22 12.95 17.95
C CYS A 331 13.10 13.63 19.01
N ASP A 332 12.96 13.25 20.29
CA ASP A 332 13.75 13.84 21.39
C ASP A 332 15.26 13.56 21.27
N LYS A 333 15.64 12.48 20.58
CA LYS A 333 17.05 12.07 20.46
C LYS A 333 17.82 12.87 19.42
N CYS A 334 17.16 13.29 18.33
CA CYS A 334 17.86 13.85 17.18
C CYS A 334 17.13 15.01 16.48
N GLY A 335 15.97 15.42 16.98
CA GLY A 335 15.16 16.50 16.41
C GLY A 335 14.47 16.18 15.08
N TYR A 336 14.67 15.01 14.48
CA TYR A 336 14.03 14.66 13.21
C TYR A 336 12.52 14.45 13.35
N PRO A 337 11.73 14.74 12.29
CA PRO A 337 10.31 14.39 12.24
C PRO A 337 10.06 12.89 12.47
N MET A 338 8.89 12.56 13.01
CA MET A 338 8.46 11.19 13.29
C MET A 338 7.24 10.81 12.44
N ASP A 339 7.16 9.55 12.02
CA ASP A 339 6.03 8.98 11.29
C ASP A 339 5.07 8.27 12.24
N LEU A 340 3.77 8.51 12.09
CA LEU A 340 2.74 7.77 12.81
C LEU A 340 2.57 6.38 12.20
N ARG A 341 2.61 5.35 13.05
CA ARG A 341 2.47 3.94 12.68
C ARG A 341 1.65 3.19 13.71
N ARG A 342 1.10 2.04 13.31
CA ARG A 342 0.50 1.06 14.21
C ARG A 342 1.43 -0.14 14.36
N ILE A 343 1.58 -0.64 15.57
CA ILE A 343 2.33 -1.87 15.85
C ILE A 343 1.50 -3.07 15.39
N TYR A 344 2.14 -3.99 14.64
CA TYR A 344 1.49 -5.20 14.12
C TYR A 344 2.23 -6.51 14.39
N LYS A 345 3.53 -6.46 14.75
CA LYS A 345 4.40 -7.65 14.77
C LYS A 345 4.04 -8.64 15.88
N THR A 346 3.99 -8.20 17.12
CA THR A 346 3.71 -9.07 18.27
C THR A 346 2.26 -8.92 18.70
N PRO A 347 1.52 -10.01 18.98
CA PRO A 347 0.10 -9.93 19.35
C PRO A 347 -0.15 -9.09 20.60
N GLU A 348 0.75 -9.16 21.60
CA GLU A 348 0.67 -8.41 22.85
C GLU A 348 0.68 -6.88 22.64
N LYS A 349 1.53 -6.39 21.72
CA LYS A 349 1.68 -4.95 21.45
C LYS A 349 0.88 -4.49 20.24
N ARG A 350 0.21 -5.42 19.56
CA ARG A 350 -0.54 -5.15 18.33
C ARG A 350 -1.70 -4.23 18.65
N GLY A 351 -1.82 -3.14 17.90
CA GLY A 351 -2.87 -2.14 18.12
C GLY A 351 -2.40 -0.83 18.73
N HIS A 352 -1.22 -0.78 19.35
CA HIS A 352 -0.64 0.48 19.81
C HIS A 352 -0.23 1.36 18.63
N TYR A 353 -0.56 2.64 18.73
CA TYR A 353 -0.09 3.66 17.80
C TYR A 353 1.19 4.31 18.34
N ILE A 354 2.18 4.44 17.47
CA ILE A 354 3.51 4.98 17.80
C ILE A 354 3.96 6.01 16.78
N TRP A 355 4.70 6.98 17.26
CA TRP A 355 5.54 7.85 16.45
C TRP A 355 6.93 7.23 16.38
N LEU A 356 7.43 6.97 15.17
CA LEU A 356 8.75 6.40 14.92
C LEU A 356 9.62 7.43 14.18
N CYS A 357 10.85 7.63 14.65
CA CYS A 357 11.79 8.56 14.01
C CYS A 357 11.99 8.20 12.52
N THR A 358 11.91 9.20 11.64
CA THR A 358 12.03 9.00 10.20
C THR A 358 13.45 9.10 9.67
N LYS A 359 14.44 9.41 10.52
CA LYS A 359 15.85 9.57 10.12
C LYS A 359 16.37 8.34 9.36
N SER A 360 15.90 7.14 9.73
CA SER A 360 16.18 5.85 9.07
C SER A 360 15.87 5.84 7.55
N TYR A 361 14.90 6.64 7.11
CA TYR A 361 14.43 6.73 5.73
C TYR A 361 15.04 7.90 4.96
N THR A 362 16.25 8.33 5.32
CA THR A 362 16.95 9.44 4.67
C THR A 362 18.36 9.05 4.23
N ALA A 363 18.99 9.86 3.39
CA ALA A 363 20.39 9.67 2.99
C ALA A 363 21.36 9.69 4.19
N GLY A 364 21.02 10.45 5.25
CA GLY A 364 21.80 10.58 6.48
C GLY A 364 21.30 9.66 7.60
N ASN A 365 20.83 8.46 7.27
CA ASN A 365 20.21 7.56 8.23
C ASN A 365 21.18 6.99 9.29
N GLY A 366 22.49 7.08 9.06
CA GLY A 366 23.50 6.56 9.97
C GLY A 366 23.56 5.03 10.00
N LEU A 367 22.87 4.33 9.09
CA LEU A 367 22.85 2.86 9.02
C LEU A 367 24.27 2.31 8.83
N ASN A 368 25.01 2.87 7.87
CA ASN A 368 26.38 2.47 7.56
C ASN A 368 27.35 2.72 8.73
N ASN A 369 27.01 3.65 9.63
CA ASN A 369 27.81 3.99 10.80
C ASN A 369 27.25 3.40 12.10
N LYS A 370 26.22 2.53 12.05
CA LYS A 370 25.49 1.99 13.21
C LYS A 370 24.94 3.06 14.17
N GLN A 371 24.64 4.25 13.66
CA GLN A 371 24.12 5.41 14.40
C GLN A 371 22.65 5.71 14.05
N GLU A 372 21.90 4.69 13.64
CA GLU A 372 20.49 4.87 13.28
C GLU A 372 19.65 5.27 14.50
N CYS A 373 18.77 6.26 14.31
CA CYS A 373 17.96 6.77 15.40
C CYS A 373 16.71 5.91 15.64
N GLY A 374 16.73 5.09 16.67
CA GLY A 374 15.57 4.35 17.18
C GLY A 374 14.68 5.19 18.12
N GLY A 375 14.34 6.42 17.74
CA GLY A 375 13.41 7.25 18.51
C GLY A 375 11.98 6.74 18.39
N LEU A 376 11.31 6.51 19.52
CA LEU A 376 9.94 6.02 19.59
C LEU A 376 9.16 6.74 20.69
N LYS A 377 7.90 7.09 20.40
CA LYS A 377 6.92 7.59 21.36
C LYS A 377 5.58 6.91 21.09
N PHE A 378 4.75 6.71 22.11
CA PHE A 378 3.36 6.32 21.91
C PHE A 378 2.52 7.53 21.52
N ALA A 379 1.58 7.34 20.60
CA ALA A 379 0.67 8.39 20.14
C ALA A 379 -0.51 8.52 21.12
N ARG A 380 -0.94 9.74 21.41
CA ARG A 380 -2.14 10.04 22.22
C ARG A 380 -3.12 10.85 21.39
N PHE A 381 -4.11 10.19 20.83
CA PHE A 381 -5.20 10.84 20.11
C PHE A 381 -6.19 11.47 21.09
N ASN A 382 -6.86 12.54 20.67
CA ASN A 382 -7.85 13.27 21.48
C ASN A 382 -7.30 13.78 22.84
N HIS A 383 -5.99 14.01 22.94
CA HIS A 383 -5.33 14.50 24.14
C HIS A 383 -4.48 15.75 23.83
N PRO A 384 -4.39 16.75 24.74
CA PRO A 384 -3.61 17.97 24.49
C PRO A 384 -2.12 17.71 24.22
N LEU A 385 -1.54 16.71 24.89
CA LEU A 385 -0.20 16.22 24.60
C LEU A 385 -0.31 15.03 23.64
N PRO A 386 0.11 15.14 22.36
CA PRO A 386 -0.12 14.12 21.34
C PRO A 386 0.82 12.91 21.44
N THR A 387 1.75 12.92 22.40
CA THR A 387 2.76 11.88 22.60
C THR A 387 2.96 11.54 24.07
N THR A 388 3.38 10.31 24.34
CA THR A 388 3.82 9.85 25.67
C THR A 388 4.92 8.79 25.52
N THR A 389 5.72 8.60 26.57
CA THR A 389 6.67 7.48 26.69
C THR A 389 6.06 6.27 27.38
N THR A 390 4.88 6.43 28.01
CA THR A 390 4.18 5.38 28.75
C THR A 390 3.22 4.61 27.82
N GLU A 391 3.45 3.30 27.66
CA GLU A 391 2.65 2.43 26.76
C GLU A 391 1.16 2.42 27.08
N SER A 392 0.80 2.37 28.37
CA SER A 392 -0.60 2.34 28.84
C SER A 392 -1.37 3.63 28.63
N GLU A 393 -0.67 4.76 28.43
CA GLU A 393 -1.29 6.05 28.09
C GLU A 393 -1.49 6.22 26.58
N GLY A 394 -0.87 5.35 25.77
CA GLY A 394 -0.93 5.39 24.32
C GLY A 394 -2.31 5.01 23.80
N SER A 395 -2.71 5.66 22.71
CA SER A 395 -3.89 5.25 21.95
C SER A 395 -3.70 3.86 21.37
N PHE A 396 -4.80 3.11 21.42
CA PHE A 396 -4.83 1.69 21.11
C PHE A 396 -6.11 1.34 20.36
N TRP A 397 -5.98 0.50 19.33
CA TRP A 397 -7.13 -0.11 18.67
C TRP A 397 -6.75 -1.46 18.06
N VAL A 398 -7.61 -2.45 18.30
CA VAL A 398 -7.50 -3.81 17.77
C VAL A 398 -8.76 -4.15 17.00
N ALA A 399 -8.60 -4.81 15.86
CA ALA A 399 -9.72 -5.26 15.06
C ALA A 399 -10.50 -6.34 15.84
N ASP A 400 -11.82 -6.34 15.69
CA ASP A 400 -12.73 -7.32 16.29
C ASP A 400 -12.49 -8.76 15.83
N ASP A 401 -11.81 -8.96 14.70
CA ASP A 401 -11.43 -10.26 14.15
C ASP A 401 -9.95 -10.65 14.42
N ASP A 402 -9.22 -9.84 15.20
CA ASP A 402 -7.87 -10.14 15.66
C ASP A 402 -7.86 -10.89 16.99
N PHE A 403 -8.35 -12.13 16.95
CA PHE A 403 -8.50 -13.00 18.13
C PHE A 403 -7.19 -13.30 18.85
N GLU A 404 -6.04 -13.11 18.20
CA GLU A 404 -4.73 -13.33 18.80
C GLU A 404 -4.36 -12.18 19.74
N ALA A 405 -4.49 -10.94 19.28
CA ALA A 405 -4.22 -9.76 20.11
C ALA A 405 -5.30 -9.55 21.17
N LEU A 406 -6.57 -9.83 20.86
CA LEU A 406 -7.68 -9.68 21.81
C LEU A 406 -7.49 -10.50 23.09
N LYS A 407 -6.77 -11.63 23.05
CA LYS A 407 -6.41 -12.43 24.25
C LYS A 407 -5.53 -11.69 25.25
N PHE A 408 -4.75 -10.71 24.78
CA PHE A 408 -3.89 -9.88 25.61
C PHE A 408 -4.61 -8.62 26.11
N CYS A 409 -5.72 -8.24 25.48
CA CYS A 409 -6.53 -7.08 25.89
C CYS A 409 -7.44 -7.37 27.08
N THR A 410 -7.76 -8.64 27.34
CA THR A 410 -8.68 -9.09 28.41
C THR A 410 -7.98 -9.45 29.73
N LYS A 411 -6.74 -8.98 29.95
CA LYS A 411 -5.98 -9.23 31.19
C LYS A 411 -5.79 -7.97 32.02
#